data_AF-A0A410DQL6-F1
#
_entry.id   AF-A0A410DQL6-F1
#
_cell.length_a   1.000
_cell.length_b   1.000
_cell.length_c   1.000
_cell.angle_alpha   90.00
_cell.angle_beta   90.00
_cell.angle_gamma   90.00
#
_symmetry.space_group_name_H-M   'P 1'
#
loop_
_entity.id
_entity.type
_entity.pdbx_description
1 polymer ?
#
loop_
_entity_poly.entity_id
_entity_poly.type
_entity_poly.pdbx_seq_one_letter_code
_entity_poly.pdbx_strand_id
1 'polypeptide(L)'
;MIGLEYILGLYNMQHIDLADKLGIKKQNINLWIKGRQNISKKYLPILEDIFGIDQQYFVKELSEIEKLEIQKEKLKKDLNPVIREHEEKYLIGEINDFGKVPIYDKEELNTMERTIEKARLVSRFKNAMEILDDNPYIDTYKLIVELMEKAQHEVIVHKTIEALAHYLELLPDRVSTGEEQDEFESEIFEVFDDNNF
;
A
#
# COMPACT_ATOMS: atom_id res chain seq x y z
N MET A 1 -15.31 -0.59 -11.07
CA MET A 1 -16.47 -0.32 -10.18
C MET A 1 -16.28 1.06 -9.58
N ILE A 2 -17.30 1.93 -9.66
CA ILE A 2 -17.26 3.28 -9.07
C ILE A 2 -17.26 3.17 -7.54
N GLY A 3 -16.42 3.94 -6.86
CA GLY A 3 -16.21 3.79 -5.42
C GLY A 3 -17.44 4.07 -4.57
N LEU A 4 -18.36 4.95 -5.00
CA LEU A 4 -19.66 5.12 -4.34
C LEU A 4 -20.46 3.80 -4.26
N GLU A 5 -20.44 2.97 -5.30
CA GLU A 5 -21.14 1.67 -5.32
C GLU A 5 -20.50 0.69 -4.32
N TYR A 6 -19.17 0.63 -4.33
CA TYR A 6 -18.38 -0.19 -3.42
C TYR A 6 -18.61 0.20 -1.95
N ILE A 7 -18.56 1.50 -1.64
CA ILE A 7 -18.76 2.03 -0.28
C ILE A 7 -20.18 1.76 0.21
N LEU A 8 -21.21 1.96 -0.63
CA LEU A 8 -22.59 1.63 -0.26
C LEU A 8 -22.77 0.14 0.05
N GLY A 9 -22.18 -0.75 -0.76
CA GLY A 9 -22.17 -2.19 -0.50
C GLY A 9 -21.45 -2.54 0.81
N LEU A 10 -20.27 -1.98 1.04
CA LEU A 10 -19.47 -2.22 2.24
C LEU A 10 -20.17 -1.77 3.54
N TYR A 11 -20.90 -0.65 3.50
CA TYR A 11 -21.71 -0.15 4.63
C TYR A 11 -23.13 -0.74 4.68
N ASN A 12 -23.47 -1.67 3.77
CA ASN A 12 -24.81 -2.25 3.61
C ASN A 12 -25.93 -1.19 3.51
N MET A 13 -25.64 -0.04 2.89
CA MET A 13 -26.57 1.08 2.76
C MET A 13 -27.29 1.02 1.42
N GLN A 14 -28.62 1.05 1.43
CA GLN A 14 -29.40 1.03 0.19
C GLN A 14 -29.35 2.39 -0.51
N HIS A 15 -29.48 2.40 -1.84
CA HIS A 15 -29.48 3.64 -2.62
C HIS A 15 -30.69 4.55 -2.29
N ILE A 16 -31.73 4.01 -1.64
CA ILE A 16 -32.87 4.80 -1.15
C ILE A 16 -32.50 5.54 0.13
N ASP A 17 -31.90 4.84 1.11
CA ASP A 17 -31.44 5.43 2.39
C ASP A 17 -30.46 6.59 2.18
N LEU A 18 -29.51 6.43 1.23
CA LEU A 18 -28.60 7.53 0.87
C LEU A 18 -29.34 8.69 0.19
N ALA A 19 -30.30 8.40 -0.69
CA ALA A 19 -31.05 9.44 -1.40
C ALA A 19 -31.90 10.27 -0.42
N ASP A 20 -32.52 9.61 0.56
CA ASP A 20 -33.32 10.25 1.61
C ASP A 20 -32.42 11.10 2.53
N LYS A 21 -31.26 10.59 2.95
CA LYS A 21 -30.24 11.35 3.70
C LYS A 21 -29.77 12.61 2.96
N LEU A 22 -29.66 12.55 1.64
CA LEU A 22 -29.22 13.67 0.79
C LEU A 22 -30.37 14.57 0.29
N GLY A 23 -31.63 14.26 0.62
CA GLY A 23 -32.81 15.03 0.19
C GLY A 23 -33.06 14.98 -1.33
N ILE A 24 -32.73 13.86 -1.99
CA ILE A 24 -32.81 13.69 -3.45
C ILE A 24 -33.53 12.40 -3.85
N LYS A 25 -33.87 12.28 -5.14
CA LYS A 25 -34.45 11.05 -5.69
C LYS A 25 -33.39 9.96 -5.85
N LYS A 26 -33.72 8.70 -5.50
CA LYS A 26 -32.92 7.48 -5.74
C LYS A 26 -32.36 7.38 -7.17
N GLN A 27 -33.07 7.92 -8.16
CA GLN A 27 -32.62 7.99 -9.55
C GLN A 27 -31.27 8.72 -9.71
N ASN A 28 -31.00 9.76 -8.92
CA ASN A 28 -29.72 10.49 -8.95
C ASN A 28 -28.55 9.60 -8.49
N ILE A 29 -28.73 8.86 -7.38
CA ILE A 29 -27.73 7.89 -6.89
C ILE A 29 -27.42 6.85 -7.96
N ASN A 30 -28.46 6.31 -8.61
CA ASN A 30 -28.31 5.35 -9.71
C ASN A 30 -27.59 5.93 -10.94
N LEU A 31 -27.68 7.25 -11.20
CA LEU A 31 -26.95 7.91 -12.29
C LEU A 31 -25.47 8.09 -11.93
N TRP A 32 -25.16 8.40 -10.67
CA TRP A 32 -23.79 8.50 -10.15
C TRP A 32 -23.06 7.16 -10.20
N ILE A 33 -23.68 6.10 -9.67
CA ILE A 33 -23.14 4.73 -9.68
C ILE A 33 -22.90 4.20 -11.10
N LYS A 34 -23.72 4.62 -12.07
CA LYS A 34 -23.56 4.24 -13.49
C LYS A 34 -22.63 5.16 -14.28
N GLY A 35 -21.94 6.11 -13.64
CA GLY A 35 -21.06 7.08 -14.30
C GLY A 35 -21.76 8.01 -15.29
N ARG A 36 -23.11 8.06 -15.30
CA ARG A 36 -23.89 8.86 -16.26
C ARG A 36 -24.01 10.32 -15.85
N GLN A 37 -23.74 10.63 -14.59
CA GLN A 37 -23.73 11.98 -14.05
C GLN A 37 -22.73 12.03 -12.89
N ASN A 38 -21.94 13.10 -12.81
CA ASN A 38 -21.03 13.30 -11.68
C ASN A 38 -21.79 13.64 -10.39
N ILE A 39 -21.24 13.21 -9.25
CA ILE A 39 -21.70 13.65 -7.93
C ILE A 39 -21.54 15.17 -7.84
N SER A 40 -22.59 15.88 -7.42
CA SER A 40 -22.51 17.33 -7.26
C SER A 40 -21.59 17.68 -6.10
N LYS A 41 -20.68 18.65 -6.27
CA LYS A 41 -19.68 19.04 -5.27
C LYS A 41 -20.26 19.31 -3.87
N LYS A 42 -21.49 19.80 -3.77
CA LYS A 42 -22.17 20.05 -2.48
C LYS A 42 -22.50 18.78 -1.67
N TYR A 43 -22.52 17.60 -2.30
CA TYR A 43 -22.78 16.32 -1.62
C TYR A 43 -21.49 15.60 -1.21
N LEU A 44 -20.33 15.97 -1.78
CA LEU A 44 -19.06 15.32 -1.47
C LEU A 44 -18.69 15.45 0.03
N PRO A 45 -18.74 16.63 0.68
CA PRO A 45 -18.48 16.74 2.12
C PRO A 45 -19.50 15.97 2.99
N ILE A 46 -20.74 15.80 2.51
CA ILE A 46 -21.79 15.08 3.23
C ILE A 46 -21.55 13.57 3.15
N LEU A 47 -21.08 13.07 2.01
CA LEU A 47 -20.65 11.67 1.86
C LEU A 47 -19.43 11.38 2.73
N GLU A 48 -18.44 12.28 2.72
CA GLU A 48 -17.24 12.21 3.54
C GLU A 48 -17.56 12.15 5.04
N ASP A 49 -18.48 12.97 5.54
CA ASP A 49 -18.98 12.93 6.93
C ASP A 49 -19.72 11.62 7.26
N ILE A 50 -20.68 11.20 6.42
CA ILE A 50 -21.47 9.96 6.63
C ILE A 50 -20.55 8.74 6.75
N PHE A 51 -19.61 8.58 5.83
CA PHE A 51 -18.80 7.37 5.73
C PHE A 51 -17.47 7.46 6.49
N GLY A 52 -16.89 8.65 6.65
CA GLY A 52 -15.52 8.83 7.16
C GLY A 52 -14.45 8.48 6.12
N ILE A 53 -14.71 8.80 4.85
CA ILE A 53 -13.87 8.43 3.69
C ILE A 53 -13.65 9.67 2.83
N ASP A 54 -12.40 9.92 2.41
CA ASP A 54 -12.02 11.03 1.53
C ASP A 54 -12.92 11.09 0.28
N GLN A 55 -13.45 12.28 0.01
CA GLN A 55 -14.31 12.58 -1.14
C GLN A 55 -13.79 12.08 -2.49
N GLN A 56 -12.48 11.95 -2.68
CA GLN A 56 -11.86 11.46 -3.91
C GLN A 56 -12.31 10.04 -4.28
N TYR A 57 -12.63 9.20 -3.29
CA TYR A 57 -12.94 7.79 -3.51
C TYR A 57 -14.36 7.57 -4.05
N PHE A 58 -15.32 8.46 -3.80
CA PHE A 58 -16.70 8.27 -4.31
C PHE A 58 -16.81 8.47 -5.82
N VAL A 59 -15.91 9.26 -6.43
CA VAL A 59 -16.02 9.71 -7.82
C VAL A 59 -15.20 8.90 -8.83
N LYS A 60 -14.17 8.17 -8.39
CA LYS A 60 -13.30 7.35 -9.24
C LYS A 60 -13.68 5.88 -9.21
N GLU A 61 -13.12 5.11 -10.13
CA GLU A 61 -13.04 3.67 -9.96
C GLU A 61 -11.94 3.32 -8.95
N LEU A 62 -12.18 2.32 -8.10
CA LEU A 62 -11.24 1.93 -7.06
C LEU A 62 -10.35 0.76 -7.53
N SER A 63 -9.04 0.92 -7.37
CA SER A 63 -8.08 -0.18 -7.34
C SER A 63 -8.28 -1.07 -6.12
N GLU A 64 -7.72 -2.28 -6.12
CA GLU A 64 -7.83 -3.19 -4.97
C GLU A 64 -7.17 -2.63 -3.70
N ILE A 65 -6.06 -1.88 -3.82
CA ILE A 65 -5.42 -1.23 -2.67
C ILE A 65 -6.35 -0.19 -2.05
N GLU A 66 -7.00 0.65 -2.86
CA GLU A 66 -7.92 1.68 -2.37
C GLU A 66 -9.19 1.08 -1.72
N LYS A 67 -9.67 -0.07 -2.23
CA LYS A 67 -10.72 -0.84 -1.56
C LYS A 67 -10.29 -1.32 -0.17
N LEU A 68 -9.06 -1.79 -0.01
CA LEU A 68 -8.52 -2.19 1.29
C LEU A 68 -8.37 -0.99 2.25
N GLU A 69 -7.92 0.18 1.78
CA GLU A 69 -7.90 1.41 2.60
C GLU A 69 -9.32 1.79 3.09
N ILE A 70 -10.32 1.71 2.21
CA ILE A 70 -11.73 1.99 2.54
C ILE A 70 -12.26 0.97 3.56
N GLN A 71 -11.91 -0.32 3.43
CA GLN A 71 -12.22 -1.34 4.43
C GLN A 71 -11.55 -1.05 5.77
N LYS A 72 -10.29 -0.58 5.75
CA LYS A 72 -9.54 -0.19 6.95
C LYS A 72 -10.20 0.97 7.69
N GLU A 73 -10.55 2.07 7.01
CA GLU A 73 -11.17 3.23 7.68
C GLU A 73 -12.56 2.88 8.23
N LYS A 74 -13.34 2.03 7.53
CA LYS A 74 -14.57 1.46 8.12
C LYS A 74 -14.27 0.64 9.38
N LEU A 75 -13.31 -0.29 9.32
CA LEU A 75 -12.98 -1.17 10.44
C LEU A 75 -12.50 -0.37 11.67
N LYS A 76 -11.71 0.69 11.44
CA LYS A 76 -11.25 1.65 12.45
C LYS A 76 -12.41 2.44 13.06
N LYS A 77 -13.39 2.86 12.26
CA LYS A 77 -14.63 3.51 12.74
C LYS A 77 -15.51 2.55 13.56
N ASP A 78 -15.63 1.29 13.13
CA ASP A 78 -16.45 0.27 13.79
C ASP A 78 -15.84 -0.24 15.10
N LEU A 79 -14.52 -0.45 15.15
CA LEU A 79 -13.82 -1.02 16.30
C LEU A 79 -13.30 0.02 17.31
N ASN A 80 -13.21 1.29 16.92
CA ASN A 80 -12.65 2.41 17.69
C ASN A 80 -11.34 2.03 18.42
N PRO A 81 -10.28 1.66 17.66
CA PRO A 81 -9.05 1.08 18.19
C PRO A 81 -8.21 2.11 18.96
N VAL A 82 -7.37 1.61 19.86
CA VAL A 82 -6.34 2.39 20.55
C VAL A 82 -4.97 1.93 20.07
N ILE A 83 -4.10 2.89 19.74
CA ILE A 83 -2.70 2.61 19.42
C ILE A 83 -1.99 2.20 20.72
N ARG A 84 -1.41 0.99 20.76
CA ARG A 84 -0.63 0.50 21.90
C ARG A 84 0.80 1.02 21.87
N GLU A 85 1.42 0.93 20.70
CA GLU A 85 2.82 1.24 20.45
C GLU A 85 3.03 1.61 18.98
N HIS A 86 4.25 1.99 18.61
CA HIS A 86 4.64 2.20 17.22
C HIS A 86 5.85 1.32 16.91
N GLU A 87 5.77 0.61 15.80
CA GLU A 87 6.86 -0.17 15.22
C GLU A 87 7.63 0.70 14.23
N GLU A 88 8.95 0.64 14.25
CA GLU A 88 9.79 1.30 13.25
C GLU A 88 9.97 0.35 12.07
N LYS A 89 9.55 0.77 10.89
CA LYS A 89 9.58 -0.03 9.66
C LYS A 89 10.19 0.77 8.51
N TYR A 90 10.95 0.09 7.66
CA TYR A 90 11.40 0.68 6.40
C TYR A 90 10.20 0.86 5.45
N LEU A 91 9.95 2.09 5.02
CA LEU A 91 8.87 2.49 4.14
C LEU A 91 9.44 2.90 2.77
N ILE A 92 8.91 2.28 1.72
CA ILE A 92 9.38 2.49 0.34
C ILE A 92 8.40 3.44 -0.39
N GLY A 93 8.83 4.66 -0.73
CA GLY A 93 7.94 5.74 -1.16
C GLY A 93 8.58 6.72 -2.17
N GLU A 94 8.22 8.01 -2.08
CA GLU A 94 8.93 9.10 -2.77
C GLU A 94 10.30 9.37 -2.15
N ILE A 95 10.41 9.14 -0.84
CA ILE A 95 11.66 9.04 -0.09
C ILE A 95 11.62 7.67 0.60
N ASN A 96 12.71 6.92 0.50
CA ASN A 96 12.89 5.64 1.18
C ASN A 96 13.42 5.91 2.59
N ASP A 97 12.70 5.51 3.64
CA ASP A 97 13.11 5.83 5.02
C ASP A 97 12.43 4.93 6.07
N PHE A 98 12.99 4.90 7.28
CA PHE A 98 12.29 4.39 8.45
C PHE A 98 11.12 5.30 8.85
N GLY A 99 9.95 4.70 9.04
CA GLY A 99 8.74 5.37 9.53
C GLY A 99 8.07 4.60 10.66
N LYS A 100 7.32 5.33 11.49
CA LYS A 100 6.61 4.77 12.64
C LYS A 100 5.21 4.33 12.27
N VAL A 101 4.99 3.02 12.24
CA VAL A 101 3.70 2.39 11.94
C VAL A 101 2.98 2.07 13.26
N PRO A 102 1.71 2.49 13.46
CA PRO A 102 0.99 2.22 14.69
C PRO A 102 0.60 0.74 14.80
N ILE A 103 0.83 0.15 15.98
CA ILE A 103 0.26 -1.15 16.36
C ILE A 103 -0.98 -0.89 17.21
N TYR A 104 -2.12 -1.38 16.75
CA TYR A 104 -3.42 -1.19 17.40
C TYR A 104 -3.72 -2.32 18.39
N ASP A 105 -4.64 -2.05 19.32
CA ASP A 105 -5.17 -3.05 20.23
C ASP A 105 -6.10 -4.09 19.59
N LYS A 106 -6.45 -3.90 18.30
CA LYS A 106 -7.30 -4.77 17.47
C LYS A 106 -6.48 -5.47 16.41
N GLU A 107 -6.43 -6.81 16.47
CA GLU A 107 -5.59 -7.59 15.57
C GLU A 107 -6.16 -7.69 14.14
N GLU A 108 -7.48 -7.49 13.99
CA GLU A 108 -8.16 -7.35 12.71
C GLU A 108 -7.61 -6.14 11.93
N LEU A 109 -7.33 -5.04 12.63
CA LEU A 109 -6.81 -3.82 12.03
C LEU A 109 -5.31 -3.94 11.70
N ASN A 110 -4.52 -4.53 12.61
CA ASN A 110 -3.11 -4.86 12.35
C ASN A 110 -2.98 -5.80 11.13
N THR A 111 -3.89 -6.77 11.00
CA THR A 111 -3.95 -7.68 9.84
C THR A 111 -4.32 -6.93 8.55
N MET A 112 -5.23 -5.96 8.61
CA MET A 112 -5.57 -5.12 7.46
C MET A 112 -4.37 -4.28 6.99
N GLU A 113 -3.65 -3.62 7.90
CA GLU A 113 -2.45 -2.83 7.57
C GLU A 113 -1.37 -3.72 6.90
N ARG A 114 -1.07 -4.90 7.46
CA ARG A 114 -0.12 -5.86 6.84
C ARG A 114 -0.60 -6.39 5.48
N THR A 115 -1.91 -6.47 5.26
CA THR A 115 -2.49 -6.88 3.97
C THR A 115 -2.31 -5.78 2.92
N ILE A 116 -2.56 -4.53 3.31
CA ILE A 116 -2.33 -3.33 2.49
C ILE A 116 -0.86 -3.18 2.12
N GLU A 117 0.04 -3.31 3.09
CA GLU A 117 1.50 -3.27 2.93
C GLU A 117 1.97 -4.27 1.86
N LYS A 118 1.54 -5.54 1.97
CA LYS A 118 1.82 -6.59 0.98
C LYS A 118 1.23 -6.28 -0.40
N ALA A 119 -0.01 -5.81 -0.47
CA ALA A 119 -0.67 -5.48 -1.74
C ALA A 119 0.05 -4.34 -2.48
N ARG A 120 0.51 -3.31 -1.75
CA ARG A 120 1.34 -2.22 -2.28
C ARG A 120 2.68 -2.74 -2.81
N LEU A 121 3.38 -3.59 -2.04
CA LEU A 121 4.66 -4.18 -2.47
C LEU A 121 4.51 -5.02 -3.75
N VAL A 122 3.51 -5.90 -3.81
CA VAL A 122 3.22 -6.71 -5.02
C VAL A 122 2.89 -5.82 -6.22
N SER A 123 2.10 -4.75 -6.04
CA SER A 123 1.81 -3.80 -7.12
C SER A 123 3.06 -3.07 -7.61
N ARG A 124 3.96 -2.67 -6.70
CA ARG A 124 5.23 -2.01 -7.06
C ARG A 124 6.17 -2.97 -7.80
N PHE A 125 6.28 -4.21 -7.34
CA PHE A 125 7.08 -5.26 -8.00
C PHE A 125 6.56 -5.56 -9.40
N LYS A 126 5.23 -5.70 -9.57
CA LYS A 126 4.60 -5.85 -10.87
C LYS A 126 4.94 -4.70 -11.82
N ASN A 127 4.74 -3.45 -11.37
CA ASN A 127 5.03 -2.26 -12.17
C ASN A 127 6.52 -2.16 -12.56
N ALA A 128 7.44 -2.63 -11.71
CA ALA A 128 8.87 -2.66 -12.01
C ALA A 128 9.25 -3.69 -13.09
N MET A 129 8.51 -4.80 -13.20
CA MET A 129 8.71 -5.78 -14.28
C MET A 129 8.14 -5.30 -15.63
N GLU A 130 7.03 -4.56 -15.61
CA GLU A 130 6.29 -4.09 -16.81
C GLU A 130 6.90 -2.83 -17.48
N ILE A 131 8.11 -2.40 -17.11
CA ILE A 131 8.76 -1.19 -17.67
C ILE A 131 9.13 -1.35 -19.16
N LEU A 132 9.45 -2.56 -19.61
CA LEU A 132 9.81 -2.88 -21.00
C LEU A 132 9.11 -4.17 -21.44
N ASP A 133 8.49 -4.16 -22.63
CA ASP A 133 7.82 -5.33 -23.23
C ASP A 133 8.80 -6.49 -23.50
N ASP A 134 10.04 -6.16 -23.85
CA ASP A 134 11.17 -7.09 -23.99
C ASP A 134 12.23 -6.73 -22.95
N ASN A 135 12.04 -7.21 -21.72
CA ASN A 135 12.91 -6.89 -20.59
C ASN A 135 14.15 -7.82 -20.58
N PRO A 136 15.36 -7.30 -20.84
CA PRO A 136 16.57 -8.13 -20.95
C PRO A 136 17.01 -8.76 -19.63
N TYR A 137 16.44 -8.32 -18.50
CA TYR A 137 16.77 -8.80 -17.15
C TYR A 137 15.76 -9.82 -16.60
N ILE A 138 14.87 -10.37 -17.45
CA ILE A 138 13.80 -11.28 -17.02
C ILE A 138 14.32 -12.54 -16.30
N ASP A 139 15.51 -13.04 -16.66
CA ASP A 139 16.13 -14.19 -15.98
C ASP A 139 16.67 -13.80 -14.58
N THR A 140 17.16 -12.58 -14.40
CA THR A 140 17.52 -12.03 -13.08
C THR A 140 16.29 -11.96 -12.17
N TYR A 141 15.13 -11.53 -12.70
CA TYR A 141 13.89 -11.50 -11.92
C TYR A 141 13.40 -12.90 -11.53
N LYS A 142 13.56 -13.91 -12.39
CA LYS A 142 13.29 -15.32 -12.02
C LYS A 142 14.18 -15.78 -10.87
N LEU A 143 15.48 -15.44 -10.90
CA LEU A 143 16.41 -15.77 -9.81
C LEU A 143 16.03 -15.08 -8.50
N ILE A 144 15.60 -13.81 -8.54
CA ILE A 144 15.10 -13.10 -7.35
C ILE A 144 13.87 -13.82 -6.76
N VAL A 145 12.91 -14.24 -7.59
CA VAL A 145 11.74 -15.01 -7.13
C VAL A 145 12.16 -16.34 -6.50
N GLU A 146 13.06 -17.09 -7.15
CA GLU A 146 13.60 -18.36 -6.63
C GLU A 146 14.32 -18.19 -5.28
N LEU A 147 15.10 -17.11 -5.10
CA LEU A 147 15.72 -16.77 -3.81
C LEU A 147 14.67 -16.43 -2.74
N MET A 148 13.64 -15.64 -3.08
CA MET A 148 12.55 -15.32 -2.17
C MET A 148 11.70 -16.54 -1.79
N GLU A 149 11.53 -17.52 -2.68
CA GLU A 149 10.80 -18.74 -2.36
C GLU A 149 11.62 -19.70 -1.48
N LYS A 150 12.90 -19.92 -1.82
CA LYS A 150 13.70 -21.03 -1.29
C LYS A 150 14.73 -20.61 -0.23
N ALA A 151 15.24 -19.38 -0.30
CA ALA A 151 16.36 -18.89 0.50
C ALA A 151 16.03 -17.64 1.35
N GLN A 152 14.77 -17.20 1.43
CA GLN A 152 14.34 -16.03 2.23
C GLN A 152 14.68 -16.08 3.74
N HIS A 153 15.12 -17.22 4.26
CA HIS A 153 15.54 -17.39 5.65
C HIS A 153 17.07 -17.30 5.84
N GLU A 154 17.83 -17.27 4.74
CA GLU A 154 19.28 -17.18 4.76
C GLU A 154 19.73 -15.74 5.00
N VAL A 155 20.52 -15.51 6.06
CA VAL A 155 20.98 -14.17 6.47
C VAL A 155 21.73 -13.46 5.35
N ILE A 156 22.54 -14.20 4.58
CA ILE A 156 23.32 -13.65 3.46
C ILE A 156 22.45 -13.04 2.35
N VAL A 157 21.22 -13.53 2.14
CA VAL A 157 20.31 -12.96 1.13
C VAL A 157 19.90 -11.56 1.55
N HIS A 158 19.53 -11.35 2.82
CA HIS A 158 19.17 -10.03 3.35
C HIS A 158 20.36 -9.08 3.32
N LYS A 159 21.51 -9.50 3.89
CA LYS A 159 22.73 -8.68 3.92
C LYS A 159 23.19 -8.24 2.53
N THR A 160 23.11 -9.13 1.54
CA THR A 160 23.49 -8.82 0.15
C THR A 160 22.50 -7.85 -0.53
N ILE A 161 21.18 -7.99 -0.27
CA ILE A 161 20.17 -7.08 -0.83
C ILE A 161 20.33 -5.67 -0.26
N GLU A 162 20.58 -5.56 1.05
CA GLU A 162 20.80 -4.28 1.73
C GLU A 162 22.11 -3.61 1.27
N ALA A 163 23.20 -4.37 1.22
CA ALA A 163 24.49 -3.90 0.69
C ALA A 163 24.38 -3.41 -0.76
N LEU A 164 23.69 -4.15 -1.64
CA LEU A 164 23.44 -3.71 -3.01
C LEU A 164 22.58 -2.43 -3.08
N ALA A 165 21.68 -2.22 -2.11
CA ALA A 165 20.86 -1.02 -2.06
C ALA A 165 21.64 0.21 -1.56
N HIS A 166 22.55 0.05 -0.60
CA HIS A 166 23.50 1.10 -0.19
C HIS A 166 24.51 1.42 -1.30
N TYR A 167 25.17 0.40 -1.88
CA TYR A 167 26.15 0.57 -2.96
C TYR A 167 25.61 1.31 -4.19
N LEU A 168 24.31 1.15 -4.49
CA LEU A 168 23.62 1.82 -5.60
C LEU A 168 22.91 3.13 -5.20
N GLU A 169 23.18 3.66 -4.00
CA GLU A 169 22.57 4.89 -3.44
C GLU A 169 21.01 4.86 -3.40
N LEU A 170 20.42 3.66 -3.34
CA LEU A 170 18.95 3.45 -3.28
C LEU A 170 18.40 3.46 -1.85
N LEU A 171 19.29 3.26 -0.88
CA LEU A 171 19.04 3.21 0.55
C LEU A 171 19.92 4.27 1.25
N PRO A 172 19.39 5.11 2.17
CA PRO A 172 20.23 6.09 2.86
C PRO A 172 21.05 5.45 3.99
N ASP A 173 22.33 5.79 4.14
CA ASP A 173 23.34 5.20 5.06
C ASP A 173 22.89 5.01 6.53
N ARG A 174 21.88 5.78 6.97
CA ARG A 174 21.27 5.69 8.31
C ARG A 174 20.11 4.68 8.37
N VAL A 175 20.06 3.73 7.44
CA VAL A 175 19.09 2.63 7.35
C VAL A 175 19.88 1.32 7.25
N SER A 176 20.58 0.98 8.35
CA SER A 176 21.32 -0.28 8.50
C SER A 176 20.62 -1.23 9.47
N THR A 177 20.69 -2.54 9.20
CA THR A 177 20.23 -3.61 10.11
C THR A 177 21.18 -3.89 11.27
N GLY A 178 22.35 -3.23 11.34
CA GLY A 178 23.21 -3.16 12.53
C GLY A 178 24.71 -3.27 12.22
N GLU A 179 25.55 -3.28 13.27
CA GLU A 179 27.02 -3.30 13.12
C GLU A 179 27.52 -4.48 12.25
N GLU A 180 26.88 -5.67 12.32
CA GLU A 180 27.24 -6.80 11.46
C GLU A 180 26.89 -6.62 9.97
N GLN A 181 26.05 -5.64 9.62
CA GLN A 181 25.76 -5.26 8.24
C GLN A 181 26.83 -4.28 7.76
N ASP A 182 27.17 -3.28 8.58
CA ASP A 182 28.22 -2.29 8.28
C ASP A 182 29.59 -2.98 8.05
N GLU A 183 29.91 -4.02 8.84
CA GLU A 183 31.09 -4.87 8.64
C GLU A 183 31.03 -5.64 7.31
N PHE A 184 29.88 -6.25 6.98
CA PHE A 184 29.69 -6.99 5.73
C PHE A 184 29.76 -6.08 4.49
N GLU A 185 29.21 -4.87 4.58
CA GLU A 185 29.27 -3.86 3.53
C GLU A 185 30.71 -3.41 3.27
N SER A 186 31.48 -3.18 4.34
CA SER A 186 32.89 -2.83 4.24
C SER A 186 33.72 -3.88 3.48
N GLU A 187 33.44 -5.19 3.66
CA GLU A 187 34.12 -6.25 2.92
C GLU A 187 33.59 -6.42 1.48
N ILE A 188 32.26 -6.35 1.27
CA ILE A 188 31.66 -6.66 -0.03
C ILE A 188 31.77 -5.50 -1.03
N PHE A 189 31.90 -4.25 -0.57
CA PHE A 189 32.06 -3.09 -1.47
C PHE A 189 33.42 -3.10 -2.17
N GLU A 190 34.51 -3.55 -1.51
CA GLU A 190 35.80 -3.77 -2.19
C GLU A 190 35.63 -4.77 -3.36
N VAL A 191 34.86 -5.85 -3.15
CA VAL A 191 34.57 -6.85 -4.18
C VAL A 191 33.68 -6.28 -5.29
N PHE A 192 32.71 -5.41 -4.98
CA PHE A 192 31.89 -4.76 -5.99
C PHE A 192 32.71 -3.79 -6.84
N ASP A 193 33.51 -2.92 -6.24
CA ASP A 193 34.39 -1.97 -6.95
C ASP A 193 35.39 -2.69 -7.87
N ASP A 194 35.98 -3.81 -7.41
CA ASP A 194 36.90 -4.64 -8.21
C ASP A 194 36.22 -5.37 -9.40
N ASN A 195 34.89 -5.36 -9.50
CA ASN A 195 34.15 -6.10 -10.54
C ASN A 195 33.13 -5.25 -11.33
N ASN A 196 32.96 -3.97 -11.00
CA ASN A 196 31.99 -3.05 -11.61
C ASN A 196 32.61 -2.24 -12.76
N PHE A 197 32.93 -2.91 -13.88
CA PHE A 197 33.59 -2.34 -15.08
C PHE A 197 32.71 -2.37 -16.35
#